data_AF-A0A7C6URI0-F1
#
_entry.id   AF-A0A7C6URI0-F1
#
_cell.length_a   1.000
_cell.length_b   1.000
_cell.length_c   1.000
_cell.angle_alpha   90.00
_cell.angle_beta   90.00
_cell.angle_gamma   90.00
#
_symmetry.space_group_name_H-M   'P 1'
#
loop_
_entity.id
_entity.type
_entity.pdbx_description
1 polymer ?
#
loop_
_entity_poly.entity_id
_entity_poly.type
_entity_poly.pdbx_seq_one_letter_code
_entity_poly.pdbx_strand_id
1 'polypeptide(L)'
;MAKFSLYQSGIHYADLIFGPLGVRHKQLDVFKDEWEEEADLSEEENQSYIDRFMVSPLALQARLAELEKAFNKGAEEVITSWGALYCRDEENEHLFVERKKKNPLDAVVVDGHIAAFIIPGRESVVVLAKEGYEDYTPLKIWRERSVSPAEFGVEKKGTFMIPMRDGVRLCADVWAPSGCEGSFPVILVRTPYGKAFYSHSHFKYVKRGYVVVIQDVRGREDSEGEWLPNAHEKEDGDDTINWLVKQPWCNGSVGMIGGSYGGFVQWAAAASGNPHLKALVSIVT
;
A
#
# COMPACT_ATOMS: atom_id res chain seq x y z
N MET A 1 -9.03 26.28 10.01
CA MET A 1 -8.20 25.06 10.05
C MET A 1 -8.81 24.07 9.08
N ALA A 2 -8.01 23.39 8.27
CA ALA A 2 -8.52 22.35 7.36
C ALA A 2 -8.22 20.98 7.96
N LYS A 3 -9.18 20.05 7.91
CA LYS A 3 -8.98 18.66 8.34
C LYS A 3 -9.14 17.75 7.12
N PHE A 4 -8.20 16.84 6.93
CA PHE A 4 -8.27 15.81 5.90
C PHE A 4 -8.05 14.44 6.54
N SER A 5 -8.91 13.48 6.19
CA SER A 5 -8.69 12.07 6.47
C SER A 5 -7.83 11.48 5.35
N LEU A 6 -6.73 10.85 5.73
CA LEU A 6 -5.78 10.18 4.85
C LEU A 6 -6.15 8.72 4.69
N TYR A 7 -6.41 8.32 3.46
CA TYR A 7 -6.68 6.97 3.07
C TYR A 7 -5.57 6.43 2.16
N GLN A 8 -5.26 5.14 2.25
CA GLN A 8 -4.46 4.44 1.26
C GLN A 8 -5.15 3.14 0.87
N SER A 9 -5.44 2.97 -0.43
CA SER A 9 -6.19 1.81 -0.95
C SER A 9 -7.50 1.56 -0.18
N GLY A 10 -8.25 2.63 0.12
CA GLY A 10 -9.54 2.57 0.83
C GLY A 10 -9.47 2.39 2.35
N ILE A 11 -8.28 2.29 2.95
CA ILE A 11 -8.11 2.19 4.41
C ILE A 11 -7.76 3.56 4.97
N HIS A 12 -8.47 4.01 6.01
CA HIS A 12 -8.19 5.25 6.74
C HIS A 12 -7.00 5.04 7.69
N TYR A 13 -5.92 5.79 7.48
CA TYR A 13 -4.64 5.63 8.21
C TYR A 13 -4.27 6.81 9.09
N ALA A 14 -4.73 8.01 8.75
CA ALA A 14 -4.45 9.20 9.53
C ALA A 14 -5.54 10.26 9.40
N ASP A 15 -5.67 11.12 10.39
CA ASP A 15 -6.28 12.44 10.24
C ASP A 15 -5.18 13.50 10.28
N LEU A 16 -5.22 14.45 9.34
CA LEU A 16 -4.30 15.59 9.26
C LEU A 16 -5.06 16.89 9.51
N ILE A 17 -4.62 17.68 10.48
CA ILE A 17 -5.22 18.94 10.89
C ILE A 17 -4.25 20.08 10.60
N PHE A 18 -4.57 20.88 9.58
CA PHE A 18 -3.77 22.00 9.11
C PHE A 18 -4.16 23.29 9.85
N GLY A 19 -3.28 23.74 10.75
CA GLY A 19 -3.41 24.97 11.52
C GLY A 19 -2.47 26.08 11.05
N PRO A 20 -2.60 27.29 11.62
CA PRO A 20 -1.72 28.43 11.29
C PRO A 20 -0.29 28.27 11.82
N LEU A 21 -0.09 27.44 12.86
CA LEU A 21 1.21 27.26 13.53
C LEU A 21 1.91 25.95 13.18
N GLY A 22 1.26 25.05 12.44
CA GLY A 22 1.78 23.70 12.17
C GLY A 22 0.69 22.75 11.69
N VAL A 23 1.09 21.50 11.46
CA VAL A 23 0.19 20.38 11.20
C VAL A 23 0.11 19.53 12.45
N ARG A 24 -1.10 19.16 12.86
CA ARG A 24 -1.34 18.11 13.84
C ARG A 24 -1.84 16.86 13.14
N HIS A 25 -1.58 15.70 13.70
CA HIS A 25 -2.03 14.43 13.13
C HIS A 25 -2.58 13.49 14.20
N LYS A 26 -3.37 12.52 13.75
CA LYS A 26 -3.78 11.35 14.52
C LYS A 26 -3.58 10.13 13.63
N GLN A 27 -2.79 9.14 14.02
CA GLN A 27 -2.50 7.96 13.19
C GLN A 27 -3.17 6.69 13.72
N LEU A 28 -3.45 5.76 12.81
CA LEU A 28 -3.84 4.39 13.15
C LEU A 28 -2.58 3.55 13.43
N ASP A 29 -2.45 3.06 14.66
CA ASP A 29 -1.51 1.99 15.01
C ASP A 29 -2.10 0.68 14.50
N VAL A 30 -1.61 0.20 13.36
CA VAL A 30 -2.12 -1.02 12.71
C VAL A 30 -1.87 -2.29 13.52
N PHE A 31 -0.95 -2.27 14.49
CA PHE A 31 -0.63 -3.44 15.31
C PHE A 31 -1.57 -3.56 16.51
N LYS A 32 -1.92 -2.42 17.12
CA LYS A 32 -2.96 -2.35 18.17
C LYS A 32 -4.37 -2.28 17.60
N ASP A 33 -4.50 -1.88 16.34
CA ASP A 33 -5.75 -1.52 15.68
C ASP A 33 -6.50 -0.38 16.41
N GLU A 34 -5.71 0.56 16.92
CA GLU A 34 -6.19 1.70 17.71
C GLU A 34 -5.65 3.01 17.14
N TRP A 35 -6.41 4.09 17.32
CA TRP A 35 -5.97 5.43 16.98
C TRP A 35 -5.08 6.00 18.08
N GLU A 36 -3.91 6.47 17.70
CA GLU A 36 -3.00 7.20 18.59
C GLU A 36 -3.61 8.54 19.03
N GLU A 37 -3.04 9.15 20.08
CA GLU A 37 -3.45 10.49 20.49
C GLU A 37 -3.06 11.54 19.43
N GLU A 38 -3.82 12.63 19.37
CA GLU A 38 -3.52 13.71 18.45
C GLU A 38 -2.28 14.49 18.92
N ALA A 39 -1.31 14.67 18.03
CA ALA A 39 -0.03 15.33 18.33
C ALA A 39 0.39 16.32 17.24
N ASP A 40 1.32 17.21 17.57
CA ASP A 40 2.01 18.07 16.59
C ASP A 40 2.94 17.23 15.72
N LEU A 41 2.86 17.41 14.41
CA LEU A 41 3.64 16.65 13.44
C LEU A 41 5.10 17.14 13.42
N SER A 42 6.02 16.26 13.77
CA SER A 42 7.46 16.49 13.66
C SER A 42 7.99 16.33 12.22
N GLU A 43 9.22 16.78 11.98
CA GLU A 43 9.91 16.59 10.69
C GLU A 43 10.17 15.10 10.37
N GLU A 44 10.48 14.29 11.39
CA GLU A 44 10.69 12.85 11.23
C GLU A 44 9.40 12.14 10.82
N GLU A 45 8.27 12.49 11.46
CA GLU A 45 6.97 11.94 11.09
C GLU A 45 6.54 12.42 9.71
N ASN A 46 6.79 13.69 9.37
CA ASN A 46 6.56 14.21 8.02
C ASN A 46 7.34 13.40 6.97
N GLN A 47 8.59 13.01 7.25
CA GLN A 47 9.35 12.12 6.36
C GLN A 47 8.70 10.73 6.25
N SER A 48 8.20 10.18 7.36
CA SER A 48 7.44 8.91 7.34
C SER A 48 6.18 8.99 6.46
N TYR A 49 5.48 10.12 6.43
CA TYR A 49 4.36 10.34 5.48
C TYR A 49 4.83 10.37 4.03
N ILE A 50 5.98 10.97 3.73
CA ILE A 50 6.55 10.98 2.38
C ILE A 50 6.87 9.55 1.94
N ASP A 51 7.50 8.77 2.81
CA ASP A 51 7.94 7.42 2.49
C ASP A 51 6.78 6.43 2.34
N ARG A 52 5.76 6.53 3.21
CA ARG A 52 4.59 5.62 3.20
C ARG A 52 3.46 6.05 2.26
N PHE A 53 3.25 7.36 2.14
CA PHE A 53 2.06 7.93 1.49
C PHE A 53 2.37 8.91 0.36
N MET A 54 3.66 9.12 0.04
CA MET A 54 4.10 9.99 -1.06
C MET A 54 3.65 11.44 -0.94
N VAL A 55 3.24 11.87 0.27
CA VAL A 55 2.76 13.21 0.56
C VAL A 55 3.52 13.78 1.75
N SER A 56 3.92 15.05 1.65
CA SER A 56 4.44 15.80 2.79
C SER A 56 3.34 16.69 3.35
N PRO A 57 2.82 16.40 4.55
CA PRO A 57 1.86 17.30 5.20
C PRO A 57 2.44 18.70 5.43
N LEU A 58 3.71 18.85 5.81
CA LEU A 58 4.30 20.17 6.04
C LEU A 58 4.41 20.98 4.74
N ALA A 59 4.85 20.35 3.64
CA ALA A 59 4.88 21.04 2.34
C ALA A 59 3.47 21.36 1.83
N LEU A 60 2.49 20.50 2.10
CA LEU A 60 1.09 20.76 1.74
C LEU A 60 0.52 21.94 2.54
N GLN A 61 0.80 22.02 3.85
CA GLN A 61 0.41 23.13 4.71
C GLN A 61 0.88 24.48 4.13
N ALA A 62 2.15 24.55 3.75
CA ALA A 62 2.75 25.77 3.19
C ALA A 62 2.11 26.21 1.85
N ARG A 63 1.47 25.28 1.13
CA ARG A 63 0.93 25.50 -0.22
C ARG A 63 -0.59 25.63 -0.25
N LEU A 64 -1.29 25.13 0.77
CA LEU A 64 -2.74 24.96 0.76
C LEU A 64 -3.49 26.27 0.49
N ALA A 65 -3.05 27.38 1.09
CA ALA A 65 -3.70 28.69 0.92
C ALA A 65 -3.54 29.25 -0.51
N GLU A 66 -2.44 28.95 -1.19
CA GLU A 66 -2.26 29.30 -2.60
C GLU A 66 -3.15 28.42 -3.49
N LEU A 67 -3.14 27.11 -3.25
CA LEU A 67 -3.96 26.16 -4.02
C LEU A 67 -5.46 26.49 -3.92
N GLU A 68 -5.98 26.77 -2.72
CA GLU A 68 -7.39 27.14 -2.51
C GLU A 68 -7.78 28.43 -3.27
N LYS A 69 -6.84 29.36 -3.46
CA LYS A 69 -7.08 30.57 -4.28
C LYS A 69 -6.97 30.31 -5.78
N ALA A 70 -6.07 29.41 -6.16
CA ALA A 70 -5.75 29.12 -7.55
C ALA A 70 -6.86 28.31 -8.24
N PHE A 71 -7.48 27.36 -7.54
CA PHE A 71 -8.57 26.54 -8.05
C PHE A 71 -9.95 27.23 -7.96
N ASN A 72 -10.07 28.41 -8.57
CA ASN A 72 -11.33 29.15 -8.63
C ASN A 72 -12.30 28.59 -9.69
N LYS A 73 -13.56 29.05 -9.64
CA LYS A 73 -14.62 28.64 -10.55
C LYS A 73 -14.29 29.08 -11.99
N GLY A 74 -13.95 28.11 -12.85
CA GLY A 74 -13.71 28.31 -14.28
C GLY A 74 -12.26 28.19 -14.75
N ALA A 75 -11.31 27.88 -13.86
CA ALA A 75 -9.94 27.58 -14.29
C ALA A 75 -9.88 26.23 -15.03
N GLU A 76 -9.29 26.21 -16.23
CA GLU A 76 -8.96 24.98 -16.97
C GLU A 76 -7.51 24.55 -16.74
N GLU A 77 -6.64 25.52 -16.44
CA GLU A 77 -5.23 25.32 -16.17
C GLU A 77 -4.82 26.19 -14.97
N VAL A 78 -4.01 25.63 -14.08
CA VAL A 78 -3.44 26.33 -12.92
C VAL A 78 -1.93 26.12 -12.90
N ILE A 79 -1.19 27.22 -12.88
CA ILE A 79 0.27 27.21 -12.67
C ILE A 79 0.55 27.84 -11.32
N THR A 80 1.20 27.09 -10.43
CA THR A 80 1.52 27.56 -9.08
C THR A 80 2.82 28.37 -9.05
N SER A 81 3.07 29.08 -7.94
CA SER A 81 4.28 29.88 -7.72
C SER A 81 5.57 29.06 -7.74
N TRP A 82 5.49 27.75 -7.46
CA TRP A 82 6.60 26.80 -7.55
C TRP A 82 6.65 26.03 -8.89
N GLY A 83 5.85 26.43 -9.88
CA GLY A 83 5.88 25.91 -11.23
C GLY A 83 5.17 24.57 -11.44
N ALA A 84 4.33 24.12 -10.51
CA ALA A 84 3.48 22.96 -10.76
C ALA A 84 2.34 23.33 -11.72
N LEU A 85 2.12 22.48 -12.70
CA LEU A 85 1.08 22.63 -13.72
C LEU A 85 -0.06 21.67 -13.41
N TYR A 86 -1.26 22.20 -13.24
CA TYR A 86 -2.49 21.44 -13.09
C TYR A 86 -3.39 21.70 -14.29
N CYS A 87 -3.96 20.64 -14.84
CA CYS A 87 -4.96 20.72 -15.90
C CYS A 87 -6.26 20.08 -15.41
N ARG A 88 -7.40 20.71 -15.67
CA ARG A 88 -8.70 20.09 -15.42
C ARG A 88 -8.82 18.80 -16.25
N ASP A 89 -9.34 17.75 -15.64
CA ASP A 89 -9.62 16.48 -16.31
C ASP A 89 -10.81 16.63 -17.27
N GLU A 90 -10.74 15.93 -18.40
CA GLU A 90 -11.77 16.03 -19.47
C GLU A 90 -13.05 15.25 -19.12
N GLU A 91 -12.95 14.20 -18.30
CA GLU A 91 -14.08 13.32 -17.96
C GLU A 91 -14.67 13.64 -16.58
N ASN A 92 -13.87 14.23 -15.69
CA ASN A 92 -14.27 14.59 -14.33
C ASN A 92 -14.05 16.09 -14.07
N GLU A 93 -15.14 16.86 -14.12
CA GLU A 93 -15.10 18.31 -13.92
C GLU A 93 -14.55 18.76 -12.55
N HIS A 94 -14.53 17.87 -11.55
CA HIS A 94 -14.00 18.15 -10.23
C HIS A 94 -12.49 17.91 -10.12
N LEU A 95 -11.87 17.24 -11.08
CA LEU A 95 -10.48 16.80 -10.96
C LEU A 95 -9.52 17.74 -11.69
N PHE A 96 -8.47 18.15 -10.99
CA PHE A 96 -7.30 18.80 -11.56
C PHE A 96 -6.08 17.91 -11.41
N VAL A 97 -5.48 17.51 -12.52
CA VAL A 97 -4.35 16.58 -12.57
C VAL A 97 -3.03 17.33 -12.61
N GLU A 98 -2.13 17.05 -11.66
CA GLU A 98 -0.78 17.62 -11.66
C GLU A 98 0.07 16.96 -12.76
N ARG A 99 0.55 17.74 -13.72
CA ARG A 99 1.25 17.25 -14.90
C ARG A 99 2.76 17.15 -14.67
N LYS A 100 3.41 16.29 -15.45
CA LYS A 100 4.89 16.15 -15.52
C LYS A 100 5.53 15.79 -14.17
N LYS A 101 4.82 15.05 -13.33
CA LYS A 101 5.30 14.60 -12.02
C LYS A 101 5.07 13.12 -11.84
N LYS A 102 6.03 12.44 -11.19
CA LYS A 102 5.99 10.99 -10.97
C LYS A 102 4.87 10.58 -10.01
N ASN A 103 4.74 11.32 -8.90
CA ASN A 103 3.69 11.16 -7.90
C ASN A 103 2.92 12.49 -7.86
N PRO A 104 1.93 12.68 -8.74
CA PRO A 104 1.17 13.91 -8.80
C PRO A 104 0.28 14.06 -7.56
N LEU A 105 0.06 15.30 -7.12
CA LEU A 105 -0.88 15.65 -6.06
C LEU A 105 -2.14 16.20 -6.73
N ASP A 106 -2.94 15.34 -7.33
CA ASP A 106 -4.14 15.77 -8.03
C ASP A 106 -5.13 16.39 -7.05
N ALA A 107 -5.79 17.47 -7.44
CA ALA A 107 -6.72 18.21 -6.59
C ALA A 107 -8.17 17.94 -7.03
N VAL A 108 -9.01 17.56 -6.07
CA VAL A 108 -10.45 17.47 -6.27
C VAL A 108 -11.08 18.76 -5.76
N VAL A 109 -11.80 19.45 -6.63
CA VAL A 109 -12.35 20.79 -6.40
C VAL A 109 -13.87 20.74 -6.56
N VAL A 110 -14.58 21.07 -5.49
CA VAL A 110 -16.05 21.12 -5.45
C VAL A 110 -16.46 22.52 -5.03
N ASP A 111 -17.34 23.14 -5.80
CA ASP A 111 -17.82 24.52 -5.58
C ASP A 111 -16.71 25.58 -5.40
N GLY A 112 -15.57 25.38 -6.07
CA GLY A 112 -14.43 26.30 -6.00
C GLY A 112 -13.57 26.16 -4.74
N HIS A 113 -13.72 25.06 -4.00
CA HIS A 113 -12.92 24.72 -2.84
C HIS A 113 -12.25 23.36 -3.01
N ILE A 114 -11.05 23.21 -2.46
CA ILE A 114 -10.38 21.91 -2.45
C ILE A 114 -11.15 20.98 -1.53
N ALA A 115 -11.73 19.93 -2.08
CA ALA A 115 -12.46 18.89 -1.37
C ALA A 115 -11.54 17.74 -0.96
N ALA A 116 -10.59 17.37 -1.84
CA ALA A 116 -9.65 16.29 -1.60
C ALA A 116 -8.36 16.45 -2.41
N PHE A 117 -7.36 15.65 -2.09
CA PHE A 117 -6.21 15.37 -2.94
C PHE A 117 -6.10 13.88 -3.24
N ILE A 118 -5.66 13.54 -4.44
CA ILE A 118 -5.41 12.17 -4.88
C ILE A 118 -3.94 12.07 -5.28
N ILE A 119 -3.23 11.08 -4.72
CA ILE A 119 -1.86 10.76 -5.09
C ILE A 119 -1.85 9.33 -5.66
N PRO A 120 -1.92 9.19 -6.99
CA PRO A 120 -1.86 7.88 -7.62
C PRO A 120 -0.44 7.31 -7.49
N GLY A 121 -0.36 6.05 -7.07
CA GLY A 121 0.84 5.24 -7.07
C GLY A 121 0.67 4.01 -7.95
N ARG A 122 1.75 3.23 -8.11
CA ARG A 122 1.74 2.03 -8.96
C ARG A 122 0.75 0.96 -8.48
N GLU A 123 0.67 0.74 -7.18
CA GLU A 123 -0.10 -0.36 -6.56
C GLU A 123 -1.01 0.11 -5.42
N SER A 124 -1.12 1.43 -5.27
CA SER A 124 -1.91 2.08 -4.25
C SER A 124 -2.34 3.46 -4.74
N VAL A 125 -3.44 3.95 -4.19
CA VAL A 125 -3.86 5.34 -4.33
C VAL A 125 -3.94 5.89 -2.93
N VAL A 126 -3.28 7.02 -2.68
CA VAL A 126 -3.45 7.78 -1.43
C VAL A 126 -4.47 8.88 -1.69
N VAL A 127 -5.39 9.07 -0.76
CA VAL A 127 -6.42 10.10 -0.83
C VAL A 127 -6.41 10.89 0.46
N LEU A 128 -6.36 12.21 0.37
CA LEU A 128 -6.65 13.12 1.47
C LEU A 128 -8.03 13.70 1.23
N ALA A 129 -9.06 13.33 1.99
CA ALA A 129 -10.42 13.84 1.78
C ALA A 129 -10.90 14.66 2.98
N LYS A 130 -11.54 15.80 2.73
CA LYS A 130 -12.35 16.48 3.75
C LYS A 130 -13.60 15.64 4.01
N GLU A 131 -14.08 15.66 5.26
CA GLU A 131 -15.29 14.95 5.67
C GLU A 131 -16.49 15.33 4.78
N GLY A 132 -17.20 14.33 4.27
CA GLY A 132 -18.36 14.50 3.39
C GLY A 132 -18.03 14.61 1.90
N TYR A 133 -16.75 14.61 1.52
CA TYR A 133 -16.31 14.68 0.12
C TYR A 133 -15.68 13.39 -0.41
N GLU A 134 -15.70 12.31 0.38
CA GLU A 134 -15.07 11.03 0.03
C GLU A 134 -15.61 10.46 -1.29
N ASP A 135 -16.89 10.70 -1.60
CA ASP A 135 -17.55 10.21 -2.82
C ASP A 135 -17.06 10.88 -4.12
N TYR A 136 -16.38 12.03 -4.03
CA TYR A 136 -15.73 12.68 -5.18
C TYR A 136 -14.35 12.09 -5.50
N THR A 137 -13.94 11.06 -4.76
CA THR A 137 -12.63 10.43 -4.88
C THR A 137 -12.78 8.94 -5.24
N PRO A 138 -11.68 8.24 -5.59
CA PRO A 138 -11.71 6.80 -5.78
C PRO A 138 -12.20 5.99 -4.57
N LEU A 139 -12.34 6.58 -3.37
CA LEU A 139 -12.92 5.92 -2.19
C LEU A 139 -14.34 5.40 -2.43
N LYS A 140 -15.12 6.10 -3.27
CA LYS A 140 -16.45 5.61 -3.71
C LYS A 140 -16.36 4.22 -4.33
N ILE A 141 -15.41 4.03 -5.24
CA ILE A 141 -15.18 2.76 -5.94
C ILE A 141 -14.82 1.65 -4.95
N TRP A 142 -14.00 1.97 -3.93
CA TRP A 142 -13.63 1.00 -2.90
C TRP A 142 -14.80 0.55 -2.03
N ARG A 143 -15.79 1.42 -1.79
CA ARG A 143 -17.03 1.07 -1.06
C ARG A 143 -18.03 0.30 -1.93
N GLU A 144 -18.14 0.65 -3.20
CA GLU A 144 -19.13 0.05 -4.11
C GLU A 144 -18.70 -1.32 -4.66
N ARG A 145 -17.40 -1.59 -4.75
CA ARG A 145 -16.89 -2.90 -5.18
C ARG A 145 -16.91 -3.90 -4.04
N SER A 146 -17.10 -5.19 -4.36
CA SER A 146 -17.01 -6.32 -3.43
C SER A 146 -15.57 -6.60 -2.99
N VAL A 147 -14.90 -5.61 -2.42
CA VAL A 147 -13.59 -5.74 -1.78
C VAL A 147 -13.81 -6.14 -0.32
N SER A 148 -13.03 -7.09 0.19
CA SER A 148 -13.09 -7.43 1.61
C SER A 148 -12.85 -6.18 2.48
N PRO A 149 -13.67 -5.97 3.52
CA PRO A 149 -13.52 -4.81 4.40
C PRO A 149 -12.21 -4.92 5.19
N ALA A 150 -11.67 -3.76 5.59
CA ALA A 150 -10.42 -3.68 6.35
C ALA A 150 -10.70 -3.67 7.86
N GLU A 151 -10.94 -4.84 8.43
CA GLU A 151 -11.48 -5.03 9.79
C GLU A 151 -10.47 -5.58 10.80
N PHE A 152 -9.28 -5.98 10.36
CA PHE A 152 -8.30 -6.64 11.21
C PHE A 152 -7.11 -5.73 11.51
N GLY A 153 -6.55 -5.84 12.71
CA GLY A 153 -5.18 -5.41 13.00
C GLY A 153 -4.14 -6.33 12.35
N VAL A 154 -2.86 -5.99 12.54
CA VAL A 154 -1.71 -6.69 11.96
C VAL A 154 -0.87 -7.32 13.08
N GLU A 155 -0.55 -8.60 12.95
CA GLU A 155 0.38 -9.32 13.83
C GLU A 155 1.55 -9.87 13.02
N LYS A 156 2.78 -9.74 13.52
CA LYS A 156 3.92 -10.54 13.02
C LYS A 156 3.86 -11.92 13.67
N LYS A 157 3.47 -12.95 12.92
CA LYS A 157 3.50 -14.34 13.40
C LYS A 157 4.92 -14.83 13.69
N GLY A 158 5.89 -14.31 12.93
CA GLY A 158 7.30 -14.62 13.12
C GLY A 158 8.09 -14.56 11.83
N THR A 159 9.35 -14.94 11.95
CA THR A 159 10.29 -15.14 10.85
C THR A 159 10.65 -16.62 10.80
N PHE A 160 10.49 -17.25 9.64
CA PHE A 160 10.62 -18.70 9.48
C PHE A 160 11.68 -19.04 8.44
N MET A 161 12.51 -20.03 8.74
CA MET A 161 13.42 -20.67 7.77
C MET A 161 12.70 -21.87 7.16
N ILE A 162 12.18 -21.71 5.95
CA ILE A 162 11.36 -22.69 5.25
C ILE A 162 12.27 -23.68 4.51
N PRO A 163 12.25 -24.99 4.82
CA PRO A 163 13.11 -25.96 4.17
C PRO A 163 12.62 -26.29 2.75
N MET A 164 13.52 -26.19 1.78
CA MET A 164 13.33 -26.64 0.40
C MET A 164 13.67 -28.13 0.27
N ARG A 165 13.29 -28.77 -0.84
CA ARG A 165 13.50 -30.20 -1.09
C ARG A 165 14.95 -30.66 -1.07
N ASP A 166 15.89 -29.75 -1.31
CA ASP A 166 17.34 -29.98 -1.30
C ASP A 166 18.00 -29.66 0.06
N GLY A 167 17.20 -29.28 1.06
CA GLY A 167 17.66 -28.97 2.42
C GLY A 167 18.08 -27.52 2.65
N VAL A 168 18.20 -26.70 1.60
CA VAL A 168 18.42 -25.25 1.74
C VAL A 168 17.19 -24.60 2.37
N ARG A 169 17.37 -23.60 3.22
CA ARG A 169 16.27 -22.92 3.88
C ARG A 169 16.11 -21.48 3.42
N LEU A 170 14.88 -21.11 3.07
CA LEU A 170 14.54 -19.76 2.64
C LEU A 170 13.83 -19.00 3.77
N CYS A 171 14.30 -17.79 4.07
CA CYS A 171 13.80 -16.95 5.13
C CYS A 171 12.53 -16.20 4.69
N ALA A 172 11.48 -16.26 5.51
CA ALA A 172 10.23 -15.56 5.26
C ALA A 172 9.66 -14.91 6.53
N ASP A 173 9.16 -13.67 6.38
CA ASP A 173 8.35 -13.01 7.39
C ASP A 173 6.87 -13.32 7.14
N VAL A 174 6.14 -13.65 8.20
CA VAL A 174 4.71 -13.96 8.16
C VAL A 174 3.93 -12.93 8.97
N TRP A 175 2.98 -12.27 8.30
CA TRP A 175 2.08 -11.27 8.85
C TRP A 175 0.64 -11.75 8.75
N ALA A 176 -0.11 -11.73 9.84
CA ALA A 176 -1.46 -12.28 9.91
C ALA A 176 -2.46 -11.30 10.54
N PRO A 177 -3.77 -11.48 10.28
CA PRO A 177 -4.82 -10.77 11.00
C PRO A 177 -4.68 -10.96 12.52
N SER A 178 -4.69 -9.88 13.29
CA SER A 178 -4.66 -9.92 14.75
C SER A 178 -6.07 -9.94 15.36
N GLY A 179 -6.17 -10.33 16.64
CA GLY A 179 -7.44 -10.31 17.39
C GLY A 179 -8.45 -11.39 16.99
N CYS A 180 -8.05 -12.37 16.17
CA CYS A 180 -8.92 -13.46 15.74
C CYS A 180 -8.18 -14.80 15.65
N GLU A 181 -8.90 -15.89 15.86
CA GLU A 181 -8.44 -17.25 15.57
C GLU A 181 -8.97 -17.71 14.21
N GLY A 182 -8.22 -18.58 13.54
CA GLY A 182 -8.65 -19.21 12.29
C GLY A 182 -7.56 -19.33 11.23
N SER A 183 -7.97 -19.85 10.09
CA SER A 183 -7.13 -20.02 8.90
C SER A 183 -7.58 -19.08 7.79
N PHE A 184 -6.64 -18.42 7.13
CA PHE A 184 -6.89 -17.41 6.10
C PHE A 184 -6.26 -17.82 4.77
N PRO A 185 -6.73 -17.27 3.64
CA PRO A 185 -5.99 -17.35 2.39
C PRO A 185 -4.64 -16.62 2.54
N VAL A 186 -3.62 -17.13 1.85
CA VAL A 186 -2.25 -16.58 1.92
C VAL A 186 -1.93 -15.80 0.66
N ILE A 187 -1.28 -14.65 0.81
CA ILE A 187 -0.59 -13.93 -0.25
C ILE A 187 0.91 -14.13 -0.06
N LEU A 188 1.55 -14.81 -1.02
CA LEU A 188 2.98 -15.05 -1.05
C LEU A 188 3.67 -14.02 -1.97
N VAL A 189 4.63 -13.30 -1.41
CA VAL A 189 5.55 -12.41 -2.11
C VAL A 189 6.94 -13.02 -2.04
N ARG A 190 7.56 -13.32 -3.18
CA ARG A 190 8.95 -13.79 -3.26
C ARG A 190 9.80 -12.70 -3.88
N THR A 191 10.91 -12.33 -3.25
CA THR A 191 11.71 -11.15 -3.64
C THR A 191 13.21 -11.38 -3.47
N PRO A 192 14.06 -10.88 -4.39
CA PRO A 192 15.51 -10.84 -4.19
C PRO A 192 16.00 -9.54 -3.55
N TYR A 193 15.08 -8.61 -3.24
CA TYR A 193 15.42 -7.23 -2.87
C TYR A 193 15.32 -6.94 -1.36
N GLY A 194 15.00 -7.95 -0.53
CA GLY A 194 14.80 -7.79 0.92
C GLY A 194 13.33 -7.76 1.33
N LYS A 195 12.90 -8.79 2.06
CA LYS A 195 11.54 -8.94 2.60
C LYS A 195 11.09 -7.77 3.49
N ALA A 196 12.01 -7.12 4.20
CA ALA A 196 11.70 -6.00 5.09
C ALA A 196 11.06 -4.82 4.34
N PHE A 197 11.53 -4.54 3.11
CA PHE A 197 11.06 -3.42 2.28
C PHE A 197 9.59 -3.55 1.84
N TYR A 198 9.02 -4.76 1.87
CA TYR A 198 7.69 -5.02 1.33
C TYR A 198 6.58 -5.12 2.38
N SER A 199 6.92 -5.27 3.66
CA SER A 199 5.95 -5.52 4.74
C SER A 199 4.81 -4.50 4.76
N HIS A 200 5.16 -3.23 4.90
CA HIS A 200 4.20 -2.15 5.13
C HIS A 200 3.19 -1.97 3.98
N SER A 201 3.66 -2.07 2.72
CA SER A 201 2.80 -1.92 1.54
C SER A 201 1.80 -3.07 1.35
N HIS A 202 2.00 -4.19 2.06
CA HIS A 202 1.14 -5.38 2.00
C HIS A 202 0.22 -5.54 3.21
N PHE A 203 0.36 -4.72 4.26
CA PHE A 203 -0.56 -4.75 5.41
C PHE A 203 -2.02 -4.49 5.02
N LYS A 204 -2.27 -3.82 3.90
CA LYS A 204 -3.61 -3.65 3.32
C LYS A 204 -4.33 -4.99 3.05
N TYR A 205 -3.60 -6.07 2.81
CA TYR A 205 -4.19 -7.41 2.65
C TYR A 205 -4.41 -8.09 4.00
N VAL A 206 -3.49 -7.89 4.94
CA VAL A 206 -3.64 -8.39 6.33
C VAL A 206 -4.89 -7.81 6.98
N LYS A 207 -5.08 -6.50 6.87
CA LYS A 207 -6.29 -5.82 7.38
C LYS A 207 -7.58 -6.37 6.74
N ARG A 208 -7.51 -7.08 5.61
CA ARG A 208 -8.63 -7.65 4.85
C ARG A 208 -8.78 -9.16 4.99
N GLY A 209 -8.12 -9.77 5.99
CA GLY A 209 -8.26 -11.19 6.28
C GLY A 209 -7.41 -12.09 5.39
N TYR A 210 -6.21 -11.63 5.01
CA TYR A 210 -5.19 -12.47 4.36
C TYR A 210 -3.97 -12.61 5.27
N VAL A 211 -3.34 -13.78 5.24
CA VAL A 211 -1.96 -13.89 5.73
C VAL A 211 -1.02 -13.46 4.61
N VAL A 212 -0.08 -12.56 4.89
CA VAL A 212 0.96 -12.14 3.95
C VAL A 212 2.28 -12.80 4.35
N VAL A 213 2.89 -13.49 3.39
CA VAL A 213 4.21 -14.11 3.55
C VAL A 213 5.18 -13.49 2.57
N ILE A 214 6.27 -12.93 3.08
CA ILE A 214 7.29 -12.27 2.26
C ILE A 214 8.60 -13.03 2.44
N GLN A 215 9.05 -13.66 1.38
CA GLN A 215 10.21 -14.55 1.37
C GLN A 215 11.36 -13.94 0.56
N ASP A 216 12.56 -13.96 1.15
CA ASP A 216 13.79 -13.71 0.41
C ASP A 216 14.08 -14.94 -0.47
N VAL A 217 14.29 -14.76 -1.77
CA VAL A 217 14.63 -15.90 -2.66
C VAL A 217 16.02 -16.46 -2.33
N ARG A 218 16.31 -17.66 -2.83
CA ARG A 218 17.55 -18.40 -2.56
C ARG A 218 18.80 -17.56 -2.75
N GLY A 219 19.73 -17.62 -1.79
CA GLY A 219 21.00 -16.88 -1.81
C GLY A 219 20.87 -15.35 -1.71
N ARG A 220 19.69 -14.83 -1.34
CA ARG A 220 19.46 -13.40 -1.13
C ARG A 220 19.18 -13.13 0.34
N GLU A 221 19.75 -12.02 0.83
CA GLU A 221 19.45 -11.46 2.14
C GLU A 221 19.60 -12.51 3.26
N ASP A 222 18.52 -12.88 3.96
CA ASP A 222 18.57 -13.86 5.06
C ASP A 222 18.35 -15.31 4.61
N SER A 223 18.12 -15.56 3.32
CA SER A 223 17.96 -16.91 2.76
C SER A 223 19.30 -17.58 2.48
N GLU A 224 19.35 -18.89 2.76
CA GLU A 224 20.53 -19.71 2.48
C GLU A 224 20.66 -20.02 0.97
N GLY A 225 21.77 -20.68 0.61
CA GLY A 225 22.03 -21.17 -0.76
C GLY A 225 22.82 -20.19 -1.62
N GLU A 226 22.97 -20.53 -2.90
CA GLU A 226 23.68 -19.71 -3.89
C GLU A 226 22.68 -18.91 -4.74
N TRP A 227 22.99 -17.64 -5.00
CA TRP A 227 22.18 -16.78 -5.86
C TRP A 227 22.48 -17.02 -7.33
N LEU A 228 21.58 -17.77 -7.98
CA LEU A 228 21.54 -17.93 -9.43
C LEU A 228 20.18 -17.41 -9.93
N PRO A 229 20.11 -16.17 -10.46
CA PRO A 229 18.85 -15.56 -10.87
C PRO A 229 18.02 -16.50 -11.75
N ASN A 230 16.74 -16.61 -11.43
CA ASN A 230 15.71 -17.39 -12.14
C ASN A 230 15.87 -18.92 -12.11
N ALA A 231 16.97 -19.47 -11.60
CA ALA A 231 17.31 -20.88 -11.77
C ALA A 231 16.43 -21.84 -10.94
N HIS A 232 16.07 -21.43 -9.72
CA HIS A 232 15.41 -22.31 -8.73
C HIS A 232 13.95 -21.92 -8.45
N GLU A 233 13.42 -20.93 -9.17
CA GLU A 233 12.18 -20.25 -8.74
C GLU A 233 10.92 -21.10 -8.87
N LYS A 234 10.96 -22.13 -9.73
CA LYS A 234 9.88 -23.09 -9.86
C LYS A 234 9.82 -24.02 -8.65
N GLU A 235 10.94 -24.67 -8.34
CA GLU A 235 11.04 -25.65 -7.25
C GLU A 235 10.89 -24.97 -5.89
N ASP A 236 11.57 -23.86 -5.67
CA ASP A 236 11.50 -23.11 -4.40
C ASP A 236 10.12 -22.51 -4.18
N GLY A 237 9.46 -22.04 -5.26
CA GLY A 237 8.08 -21.57 -5.22
C GLY A 237 7.11 -22.68 -4.82
N ASP A 238 7.24 -23.85 -5.44
CA ASP A 238 6.43 -25.03 -5.14
C ASP A 238 6.60 -25.54 -3.70
N ASP A 239 7.84 -25.67 -3.25
CA ASP A 239 8.16 -26.11 -1.88
C ASP A 239 7.63 -25.14 -0.84
N THR A 240 7.76 -23.84 -1.10
CA THR A 240 7.21 -22.79 -0.23
C THR A 240 5.69 -22.90 -0.14
N ILE A 241 4.98 -23.04 -1.26
CA ILE A 241 3.51 -23.18 -1.26
C ILE A 241 3.08 -24.44 -0.50
N ASN A 242 3.76 -25.57 -0.69
CA ASN A 242 3.47 -26.81 0.02
C ASN A 242 3.77 -26.73 1.51
N TRP A 243 4.73 -25.91 1.94
CA TRP A 243 4.96 -25.62 3.34
C TRP A 243 3.85 -24.74 3.94
N LEU A 244 3.42 -23.71 3.21
CA LEU A 244 2.39 -22.76 3.65
C LEU A 244 1.07 -23.45 3.98
N VAL A 245 0.59 -24.35 3.12
CA VAL A 245 -0.70 -25.02 3.31
C VAL A 245 -0.73 -26.05 4.44
N LYS A 246 0.43 -26.36 5.04
CA LYS A 246 0.54 -27.19 6.25
C LYS A 246 0.45 -26.36 7.53
N GLN A 247 0.49 -25.03 7.44
CA GLN A 247 0.44 -24.16 8.60
C GLN A 247 -0.99 -24.00 9.10
N PRO A 248 -1.22 -23.95 10.43
CA PRO A 248 -2.57 -23.90 11.00
C PRO A 248 -3.33 -22.61 10.65
N TRP A 249 -2.62 -21.56 10.26
CA TRP A 249 -3.18 -20.27 9.86
C TRP A 249 -3.46 -20.16 8.35
N CYS A 250 -3.14 -21.17 7.54
CA CYS A 250 -3.43 -21.19 6.11
C CYS A 250 -4.67 -22.05 5.82
N ASN A 251 -5.63 -21.53 5.06
CA ASN A 251 -6.84 -22.27 4.68
C ASN A 251 -6.67 -23.18 3.45
N GLY A 252 -5.44 -23.38 3.00
CA GLY A 252 -5.10 -24.19 1.83
C GLY A 252 -5.14 -23.45 0.48
N SER A 253 -5.45 -22.15 0.47
CA SER A 253 -5.41 -21.30 -0.74
C SER A 253 -4.27 -20.29 -0.68
N VAL A 254 -3.43 -20.29 -1.70
CA VAL A 254 -2.31 -19.35 -1.85
C VAL A 254 -2.48 -18.55 -3.15
N GLY A 255 -2.38 -17.23 -3.06
CA GLY A 255 -2.18 -16.34 -4.19
C GLY A 255 -0.78 -15.74 -4.15
N MET A 256 -0.29 -15.24 -5.27
CA MET A 256 0.98 -14.51 -5.33
C MET A 256 0.79 -13.11 -5.92
N ILE A 257 1.64 -12.18 -5.49
CA ILE A 257 1.70 -10.81 -6.01
C ILE A 257 3.13 -10.28 -6.00
N GLY A 258 3.45 -9.42 -6.96
CA GLY A 258 4.75 -8.80 -7.10
C GLY A 258 5.00 -8.32 -8.52
N GLY A 259 6.04 -7.49 -8.68
CA GLY A 259 6.44 -6.97 -9.97
C GLY A 259 7.92 -7.15 -10.28
N SER A 260 8.29 -7.00 -11.55
CA SER A 260 9.64 -7.26 -12.05
C SER A 260 10.04 -8.72 -11.76
N TYR A 261 11.15 -8.97 -11.04
CA TYR A 261 11.52 -10.32 -10.59
C TYR A 261 10.39 -10.97 -9.77
N GLY A 262 9.69 -10.18 -8.95
CA GLY A 262 8.52 -10.63 -8.19
C GLY A 262 7.33 -11.04 -9.09
N GLY A 263 7.31 -10.62 -10.36
CA GLY A 263 6.38 -11.12 -11.38
C GLY A 263 6.86 -12.43 -12.00
N PHE A 264 8.15 -12.53 -12.33
CA PHE A 264 8.74 -13.75 -12.89
C PHE A 264 8.57 -14.98 -11.97
N VAL A 265 8.87 -14.83 -10.68
CA VAL A 265 8.76 -15.92 -9.69
C VAL A 265 7.35 -16.49 -9.56
N GLN A 266 6.32 -15.71 -9.87
CA GLN A 266 4.93 -16.18 -9.89
C GLN A 266 4.69 -17.15 -11.04
N TRP A 267 5.16 -16.80 -12.24
CA TRP A 267 5.07 -17.66 -13.42
C TRP A 267 5.90 -18.94 -13.25
N ALA A 268 7.11 -18.81 -12.68
CA ALA A 268 7.94 -19.96 -12.38
C ALA A 268 7.24 -20.92 -11.39
N ALA A 269 6.70 -20.40 -10.28
CA ALA A 269 5.94 -21.20 -9.32
C ALA A 269 4.69 -21.83 -9.96
N ALA A 270 3.95 -21.10 -10.79
CA ALA A 270 2.78 -21.64 -11.48
C ALA A 270 3.09 -22.78 -12.45
N ALA A 271 4.28 -22.78 -13.07
CA ALA A 271 4.75 -23.87 -13.92
C ALA A 271 5.00 -25.19 -13.17
N SER A 272 4.95 -25.22 -11.83
CA SER A 272 4.95 -26.47 -11.05
C SER A 272 3.62 -27.21 -11.11
N GLY A 273 2.52 -26.52 -11.44
CA GLY A 273 1.17 -27.08 -11.38
C GLY A 273 0.64 -27.25 -9.95
N ASN A 274 1.18 -26.53 -8.96
CA ASN A 274 0.78 -26.67 -7.56
C ASN A 274 -0.73 -26.40 -7.38
N PRO A 275 -1.51 -27.37 -6.87
CA PRO A 275 -2.96 -27.24 -6.77
C PRO A 275 -3.42 -26.19 -5.76
N HIS A 276 -2.55 -25.72 -4.87
CA HIS A 276 -2.86 -24.70 -3.86
C HIS A 276 -2.68 -23.27 -4.37
N LEU A 277 -2.01 -23.06 -5.50
CA LEU A 277 -1.85 -21.75 -6.13
C LEU A 277 -3.13 -21.38 -6.89
N LYS A 278 -3.88 -20.42 -6.37
CA LYS A 278 -5.22 -20.06 -6.87
C LYS A 278 -5.27 -18.82 -7.74
N ALA A 279 -4.31 -17.90 -7.59
CA ALA A 279 -4.28 -16.65 -8.33
C ALA A 279 -2.86 -16.05 -8.39
N LEU A 280 -2.56 -15.35 -9.48
CA LEU A 280 -1.36 -14.53 -9.64
C LEU A 280 -1.76 -13.09 -9.94
N VAL A 281 -1.04 -12.14 -9.36
CA VAL A 281 -1.12 -10.72 -9.70
C VAL A 281 0.29 -10.29 -10.08
N SER A 282 0.66 -10.54 -11.34
CA SER A 282 1.96 -10.19 -11.88
C SER A 282 1.98 -8.77 -12.44
N ILE A 283 2.81 -7.91 -11.85
CA ILE A 283 2.84 -6.48 -12.13
C ILE A 283 4.14 -6.15 -12.87
N VAL A 284 4.09 -6.22 -14.21
CA VAL A 284 5.28 -6.15 -15.09
C VAL A 284 6.17 -7.39 -14.91
N THR A 285 6.37 -8.16 -15.98
CA THR A 285 7.16 -9.40 -16.01
C THR A 285 8.24 -9.30 -17.06
#